data_AF-A0A392T2I5-F1
#
_entry.id   AF-A0A392T2I5-F1
#
_cell.length_a   1.000
_cell.length_b   1.000
_cell.length_c   1.000
_cell.angle_alpha   90.00
_cell.angle_beta   90.00
_cell.angle_gamma   90.00
#
_symmetry.space_group_name_H-M   'P 1'
#
loop_
_entity.id
_entity.type
_entity.pdbx_description
1 polymer ?
#
loop_
_entity_poly.entity_id
_entity_poly.type
_entity_poly.pdbx_seq_one_letter_code
_entity_poly.pdbx_strand_id
1 'polypeptide(L)' 'MRYCIGTGAYGSVYKAQLPSGKVVALKKLHGHEIEVPSFDESFRNE' A
#
# COMPACT_ATOMS: atom_id res chain seq x y z
N MET A 1 -4.49 -14.23 3.48
CA MET A 1 -4.86 -13.03 4.28
C MET A 1 -3.99 -12.78 5.51
N ARG A 2 -2.98 -13.61 5.83
CA ARG A 2 -2.23 -13.55 7.10
C ARG A 2 -1.46 -12.25 7.40
N TYR A 3 -1.25 -11.40 6.41
CA TYR A 3 -0.48 -10.16 6.51
C TYR A 3 -1.28 -8.90 6.16
N CYS A 4 -2.51 -9.05 5.66
CA CYS A 4 -3.37 -7.91 5.38
C CYS A 4 -3.88 -7.37 6.72
N ILE A 5 -3.60 -6.10 6.98
CA ILE A 5 -3.99 -5.41 8.21
C ILE A 5 -5.13 -4.41 7.98
N GLY A 6 -5.55 -4.21 6.73
CA GLY A 6 -6.72 -3.40 6.39
C GLY A 6 -6.97 -3.37 4.89
N THR A 7 -8.21 -3.09 4.50
CA THR A 7 -8.59 -2.81 3.11
C THR A 7 -9.54 -1.63 3.11
N GLY A 8 -9.31 -0.68 2.21
CA GLY A 8 -10.15 0.49 2.01
C GLY A 8 -10.51 0.64 0.55
N ALA A 9 -11.17 1.75 0.21
CA ALA A 9 -11.53 2.05 -1.18
C ALA A 9 -10.31 1.99 -2.11
N TYR A 10 -9.17 2.52 -1.63
CA TYR A 10 -7.96 2.74 -2.41
C TYR A 10 -6.85 1.69 -2.23
N GLY A 11 -7.23 0.45 -1.98
CA GLY A 11 -6.26 -0.64 -1.83
C GLY A 11 -6.27 -1.35 -0.49
N SER A 12 -5.32 -2.27 -0.36
CA SER A 12 -5.09 -3.07 0.85
C SER A 12 -3.75 -2.71 1.49
N VAL A 13 -3.73 -2.68 2.83
CA VAL A 13 -2.54 -2.41 3.62
C VAL A 13 -2.02 -3.71 4.24
N TYR A 14 -0.72 -3.94 4.15
CA TYR A 14 -0.05 -5.15 4.63
C TYR A 14 1.04 -4.82 5.63
N LYS A 15 1.19 -5.64 6.66
CA LYS A 15 2.32 -5.59 7.59
C LYS A 15 3.48 -6.38 7.00
N ALA A 16 4.67 -5.77 6.95
CA ALA A 16 5.91 -6.45 6.57
C ALA A 16 7.04 -6.12 7.57
N GLN A 17 7.99 -7.03 7.71
CA GLN A 17 9.22 -6.79 8.44
C GLN A 17 10.38 -6.81 7.45
N LEU A 18 11.17 -5.73 7.41
CA LEU A 18 12.37 -5.64 6.59
C LEU A 18 13.46 -6.54 7.17
N PRO A 19 14.48 -6.95 6.38
CA PRO A 19 15.62 -7.71 6.90
C PRO A 19 16.36 -7.03 8.06
N SER A 20 16.27 -5.70 8.17
CA SER A 20 16.78 -4.91 9.29
C SER A 20 15.98 -5.08 10.60
N GLY A 21 14.90 -5.85 10.60
CA GLY A 21 13.98 -6.00 11.73
C GLY A 21 12.92 -4.90 11.84
N LYS A 22 13.04 -3.82 11.06
CA LYS A 22 12.06 -2.72 11.05
C LYS A 22 10.72 -3.20 10.49
N VAL A 23 9.64 -2.90 11.21
CA VAL A 23 8.26 -3.18 10.77
C VAL A 23 7.72 -2.00 9.97
N VAL A 24 7.12 -2.28 8.81
CA VAL A 24 6.54 -1.28 7.90
C VAL A 24 5.14 -1.69 7.45
N ALA A 25 4.36 -0.70 7.02
CA ALA A 25 3.08 -0.90 6.35
C ALA A 25 3.26 -0.68 4.84
N LEU A 26 2.84 -1.66 4.04
CA LEU A 26 2.84 -1.59 2.57
C LEU A 26 1.41 -1.35 2.09
N LYS A 27 1.18 -0.29 1.32
CA LYS A 27 -0.13 -0.04 0.69
C LYS A 27 -0.10 -0.51 -0.76
N LYS A 28 -0.88 -1.53 -1.08
CA LYS A 28 -1.10 -2.00 -2.45
C LYS A 28 -2.35 -1.34 -3.00
N LEU A 29 -2.20 -0.43 -3.94
CA LEU A 29 -3.31 0.21 -4.65
C LEU A 29 -4.12 -0.81 -5.44
N HIS A 30 -5.42 -0.57 -5.60
CA HIS A 30 -6.23 -1.37 -6.51
C HIS A 30 -5.88 -1.02 -7.96
N GLY A 31 -6.03 -1.98 -8.90
CA GLY A 31 -5.59 -1.79 -10.29
C GLY A 31 -6.22 -0.57 -10.98
N HIS A 32 -7.48 -0.26 -10.65
CA HIS A 32 -8.19 0.91 -11.19
C HIS A 32 -7.58 2.26 -10.75
N GLU A 33 -6.87 2.32 -9.61
CA GLU A 33 -6.19 3.55 -9.16
C GLU A 33 -4.84 3.76 -9.85
N ILE A 34 -4.21 2.68 -10.32
CA ILE A 34 -2.90 2.74 -11.00
C ILE A 34 -3.06 3.30 -12.41
N GLU A 35 -4.23 3.12 -13.03
CA GLU A 35 -4.53 3.62 -14.38
C GLU A 35 -4.87 5.12 -14.43
N VAL A 36 -5.13 5.76 -13.28
CA VAL A 36 -5.44 7.19 -13.21
C VAL A 36 -4.20 7.95 -12.73
N PRO A 37 -3.48 8.68 -13.60
CA PRO A 37 -2.19 9.29 -13.26
C PRO A 37 -2.26 10.26 -12.07
N SER A 38 -3.40 10.92 -11.86
CA SER A 38 -3.60 11.84 -10.74
C SER A 38 -3.64 11.16 -9.37
N PHE A 39 -4.00 9.87 -9.31
CA PHE A 39 -3.98 9.11 -8.06
C PHE A 39 -2.58 8.63 -7.70
N ASP A 40 -1.75 8.26 -8.68
CA ASP A 40 -0.37 7.84 -8.43
C ASP A 40 0.43 8.94 -7.73
N GLU A 41 0.30 10.20 -8.18
CA GLU A 41 0.96 11.37 -7.57
C GLU A 41 0.61 11.53 -6.08
N SER A 42 -0.63 11.22 -5.68
CA SER A 42 -1.09 11.37 -4.30
C SER A 42 -0.52 10.34 -3.32
N PHE A 43 0.07 9.26 -3.84
CA PHE A 43 0.67 8.20 -3.04
C PHE A 43 2.20 8.15 -3.13
N ARG A 44 2.82 9.11 -3.83
CA ARG A 44 4.27 9.27 -3.81
C ARG A 44 4.72 9.84 -2.47
N ASN A 45 5.94 9.47 -2.09
CA ASN A 45 6.58 10.01 -0.91
C ASN A 45 6.91 11.49 -1.16
N GLU A 46 6.73 12.34 -0.16
CA GLU A 46 7.24 13.72 -0.16
C GLU A 46 8.78 13.75 -0.25
#